data_AF-N1UJG3-F1
#
_entry.id   AF-N1UJG3-F1
#
_cell.length_a   1.000
_cell.length_b   1.000
_cell.length_c   1.000
_cell.angle_alpha   90.00
_cell.angle_beta   90.00
_cell.angle_gamma   90.00
#
_symmetry.space_group_name_H-M   'P 1'
#
loop_
_entity.id
_entity.type
_entity.pdbx_description
1 polymer ?
#
loop_
_entity_poly.entity_id
_entity_poly.type
_entity_poly.pdbx_seq_one_letter_code
_entity_poly.pdbx_strand_id
1 'polypeptide(L)'
;MLERLKFSKFQENVVVLTTEENIDDKTEEIAKKNRVSVFRGSTNDLIQRYLKAAKRHNIDIIVRLTGDCPLIDSKIIDSMVNFFYIMKDGLSFLQIVFNGLLLEGWMLKYLHYFY
;
A
#
# COMPACT_ATOMS: atom_id res chain seq x y z
N MET A 1 -1.26 -6.87 -11.44
CA MET A 1 -0.84 -5.87 -10.44
C MET A 1 0.65 -5.93 -10.13
N LEU A 2 1.16 -6.96 -9.42
CA LEU A 2 2.57 -7.00 -8.97
C LEU A 2 3.59 -6.82 -10.11
N GLU A 3 3.35 -7.45 -11.26
CA GLU A 3 4.20 -7.28 -12.45
C GLU A 3 4.26 -5.84 -12.96
N ARG A 4 3.15 -5.09 -12.84
CA ARG A 4 3.10 -3.68 -13.24
C ARG A 4 3.84 -2.78 -12.25
N LEU A 5 3.78 -3.11 -10.95
CA LEU A 5 4.51 -2.38 -9.92
C LEU A 5 6.03 -2.49 -10.06
N LYS A 6 6.55 -3.53 -10.75
CA LYS A 6 7.99 -3.65 -11.05
C LYS A 6 8.53 -2.49 -11.89
N PHE A 7 7.67 -1.78 -12.62
CA PHE A 7 8.06 -0.61 -13.42
C PHE A 7 8.02 0.71 -12.62
N SER A 8 7.69 0.67 -11.32
CA SER A 8 7.75 1.85 -10.44
C SER A 8 9.18 2.11 -10.00
N LYS A 9 9.53 3.39 -9.82
CA LYS A 9 10.77 3.80 -9.15
C LYS A 9 10.88 3.33 -7.70
N PHE A 10 9.75 2.98 -7.08
CA PHE A 10 9.65 2.54 -5.68
C PHE A 10 9.42 1.02 -5.53
N GLN A 11 9.68 0.24 -6.59
CA GLN A 11 9.37 -1.20 -6.65
C GLN A 11 9.99 -2.04 -5.52
N GLU A 12 11.16 -1.65 -5.00
CA GLU A 12 11.85 -2.37 -3.91
C GLU A 12 11.08 -2.33 -2.58
N ASN A 13 10.20 -1.32 -2.43
CA ASN A 13 9.44 -1.09 -1.21
C ASN A 13 7.99 -1.62 -1.30
N VAL A 14 7.69 -2.45 -2.31
CA VAL A 14 6.37 -3.07 -2.43
C VAL A 14 6.25 -4.21 -1.43
N VAL A 15 5.23 -4.14 -0.58
CA VAL A 15 4.89 -5.17 0.40
C VAL A 15 3.43 -5.56 0.24
N VAL A 16 3.16 -6.85 0.08
CA VAL A 16 1.81 -7.40 0.10
C VAL A 16 1.37 -7.61 1.55
N LEU A 17 0.25 -7.01 1.92
CA LEU A 17 -0.39 -7.24 3.22
C LEU A 17 -1.55 -8.21 3.04
N THR A 18 -1.56 -9.30 3.81
CA THR A 18 -2.59 -10.33 3.78
C THR A 18 -2.89 -10.85 5.19
N THR A 19 -3.86 -11.75 5.35
CA THR A 19 -4.25 -12.26 6.68
C THR A 19 -3.42 -13.47 7.10
N GLU A 20 -3.51 -13.85 8.38
CA GLU A 20 -2.93 -15.10 8.90
C GLU A 20 -3.81 -16.33 8.62
N GLU A 21 -4.96 -16.17 7.94
CA GLU A 21 -5.86 -17.27 7.61
C GLU A 21 -5.26 -18.19 6.53
N ASN A 22 -5.50 -19.49 6.63
CA ASN A 22 -4.97 -20.48 5.68
C ASN A 22 -5.39 -20.21 4.22
N ILE A 23 -6.55 -19.60 4.00
CA ILE A 23 -7.02 -19.24 2.64
C ILE A 23 -6.07 -18.24 1.95
N ASP A 24 -5.38 -17.42 2.74
CA ASP A 24 -4.45 -16.40 2.28
C ASP A 24 -3.01 -16.91 2.07
N ASP A 25 -2.75 -18.20 2.30
CA ASP A 25 -1.48 -18.84 1.93
C ASP A 25 -1.19 -18.69 0.44
N LYS A 26 -2.25 -18.75 -0.37
CA LYS A 26 -2.18 -18.52 -1.81
C LYS A 26 -1.74 -17.09 -2.16
N THR A 27 -2.18 -16.10 -1.37
CA THR A 27 -1.77 -14.70 -1.52
C THR A 27 -0.27 -14.55 -1.25
N GLU A 28 0.22 -15.19 -0.18
CA GLU A 28 1.65 -15.22 0.14
C GLU A 28 2.47 -15.93 -0.95
N GLU A 29 2.00 -17.06 -1.47
CA GLU A 29 2.67 -17.81 -2.55
C GLU A 29 2.83 -16.94 -3.81
N ILE A 30 1.75 -16.27 -4.24
CA ILE A 30 1.76 -15.40 -5.43
C ILE A 30 2.77 -14.26 -5.26
N ALA A 31 2.82 -13.64 -4.07
CA ALA A 31 3.75 -12.56 -3.78
C ALA A 31 5.20 -13.05 -3.77
N LYS A 32 5.48 -14.20 -3.13
CA LYS A 32 6.81 -14.84 -3.12
C LYS A 32 7.27 -15.21 -4.52
N LYS A 33 6.39 -15.78 -5.36
CA LYS A 33 6.69 -16.08 -6.77
C LYS A 33 7.10 -14.84 -7.56
N ASN A 34 6.56 -13.68 -7.17
CA ASN A 34 6.90 -12.39 -7.77
C ASN A 34 8.10 -11.69 -7.12
N ARG A 35 8.74 -12.31 -6.11
CA ARG A 35 9.83 -11.74 -5.30
C ARG A 35 9.44 -10.45 -4.57
N VAL A 36 8.19 -10.38 -4.12
CA VAL A 36 7.64 -9.25 -3.37
C VAL A 36 7.54 -9.63 -1.88
N SER A 37 7.89 -8.71 -1.00
CA SER A 37 7.79 -8.91 0.45
C SER A 37 6.33 -9.13 0.88
N VAL A 38 6.12 -9.92 1.93
CA VAL A 38 4.78 -10.21 2.46
C VAL A 38 4.75 -9.95 3.96
N PHE A 39 3.69 -9.28 4.40
CA PHE A 39 3.33 -9.16 5.80
C PHE A 39 1.96 -9.79 6.05
N ARG A 40 1.90 -10.76 6.96
CA ARG A 40 0.66 -11.39 7.42
C ARG A 40 0.28 -10.85 8.78
N GLY A 41 -1.01 -10.63 9.01
CA GLY A 41 -1.52 -10.17 10.30
C GLY A 41 -3.02 -10.31 10.43
N SER A 42 -3.59 -9.68 11.45
CA SER A 42 -5.02 -9.76 11.78
C SER A 42 -5.93 -9.48 10.59
N THR A 43 -6.96 -10.32 10.43
CA THR A 43 -8.05 -10.14 9.45
C THR A 43 -8.87 -8.89 9.75
N ASN A 44 -9.12 -8.62 11.03
CA ASN A 44 -10.09 -7.61 11.48
C ASN A 44 -9.46 -6.24 11.80
N ASP A 45 -8.13 -6.18 11.97
CA ASP A 45 -7.42 -4.94 12.30
C ASP A 45 -6.50 -4.51 11.15
N LEU A 46 -7.11 -3.87 10.16
CA LEU A 46 -6.44 -3.37 8.98
C LEU A 46 -5.35 -2.35 9.34
N ILE A 47 -5.67 -1.40 10.22
CA ILE A 47 -4.77 -0.29 10.60
C ILE A 47 -3.53 -0.85 11.28
N GLN A 48 -3.70 -1.74 12.26
CA GLN A 48 -2.57 -2.34 12.95
C GLN A 48 -1.71 -3.19 11.99
N ARG A 49 -2.33 -3.85 11.01
CA ARG A 49 -1.59 -4.59 9.97
C ARG A 49 -0.70 -3.66 9.14
N TYR A 50 -1.20 -2.49 8.75
CA TYR A 50 -0.37 -1.46 8.09
C TYR A 50 0.78 -0.98 8.97
N LEU A 51 0.50 -0.61 10.22
CA LEU A 51 1.52 -0.07 11.13
C LEU A 51 2.63 -1.08 11.44
N LYS A 52 2.27 -2.35 11.67
CA LYS A 52 3.24 -3.42 11.91
C LYS A 52 4.08 -3.72 10.67
N ALA A 53 3.47 -3.73 9.49
CA ALA A 53 4.20 -3.89 8.22
C ALA A 53 5.19 -2.73 8.01
N ALA A 54 4.73 -1.49 8.17
CA ALA A 54 5.57 -0.32 8.02
C ALA A 54 6.74 -0.32 9.00
N LYS A 55 6.49 -0.65 10.28
CA LYS A 55 7.55 -0.78 11.29
C LYS A 55 8.55 -1.89 10.95
N ARG A 56 8.10 -3.05 10.46
CA ARG A 56 8.97 -4.17 10.08
C ARG A 56 9.89 -3.83 8.91
N HIS A 57 9.41 -3.02 7.98
CA HIS A 57 10.13 -2.66 6.76
C HIS A 57 10.76 -1.26 6.82
N ASN A 58 10.74 -0.58 7.98
CA ASN A 58 11.22 0.79 8.17
C ASN A 58 10.64 1.77 7.12
N ILE A 59 9.33 1.72 6.91
CA ILE A 59 8.61 2.56 5.96
C ILE A 59 8.01 3.77 6.68
N ASP A 60 8.38 4.97 6.24
CA ASP A 60 7.83 6.23 6.77
C ASP A 60 6.56 6.68 6.04
N ILE A 61 6.43 6.35 4.75
CA ILE A 61 5.33 6.77 3.89
C ILE A 61 4.63 5.54 3.32
N ILE A 62 3.36 5.39 3.66
CA ILE A 62 2.54 4.29 3.15
C ILE A 62 1.71 4.78 1.98
N VAL A 63 1.92 4.18 0.80
CA VAL A 63 1.02 4.30 -0.35
C VAL A 63 0.12 3.07 -0.38
N ARG A 64 -1.17 3.27 -0.11
CA ARG A 64 -2.13 2.17 -0.07
C ARG A 64 -2.68 1.86 -1.47
N LEU A 65 -2.54 0.61 -1.88
CA LEU A 65 -3.16 0.01 -3.06
C LEU A 65 -4.04 -1.18 -2.65
N THR A 66 -5.14 -1.42 -3.37
CA THR A 66 -5.96 -2.63 -3.22
C THR A 66 -5.60 -3.67 -4.27
N GLY A 67 -5.68 -4.95 -3.92
CA GLY A 67 -5.41 -6.07 -4.83
C GLY A 67 -6.33 -6.11 -6.06
N ASP A 68 -7.50 -5.46 -5.94
CA ASP A 68 -8.57 -5.43 -6.95
C ASP A 68 -8.32 -4.44 -8.10
N CYS A 69 -7.15 -3.79 -8.14
CA CYS A 69 -6.74 -2.88 -9.22
C CYS A 69 -5.62 -3.49 -10.08
N PRO A 70 -5.88 -4.55 -10.87
CA PRO A 70 -4.84 -5.27 -11.60
C PRO A 70 -4.13 -4.44 -12.67
N LEU A 71 -4.79 -3.38 -13.17
CA LEU A 71 -4.34 -2.50 -14.25
C LEU A 71 -3.64 -1.21 -13.79
N ILE A 72 -3.31 -1.09 -12.49
CA ILE A 72 -2.62 0.08 -11.94
C ILE A 72 -1.38 0.47 -12.76
N ASP A 73 -1.24 1.76 -13.07
CA ASP A 73 -0.07 2.30 -13.78
C ASP A 73 0.98 2.78 -12.76
N SER A 74 2.19 2.24 -12.84
CA SER A 74 3.30 2.61 -11.96
C SER A 74 3.70 4.08 -12.11
N LYS A 75 3.53 4.68 -13.30
CA LYS A 75 3.86 6.10 -13.51
C LYS A 75 2.92 7.03 -12.73
N ILE A 76 1.66 6.63 -12.56
CA ILE A 76 0.71 7.37 -11.73
C ILE A 76 1.16 7.30 -10.27
N ILE A 77 1.51 6.12 -9.78
CA ILE A 77 2.03 5.94 -8.41
C ILE A 77 3.27 6.82 -8.19
N ASP A 78 4.25 6.75 -9.10
CA ASP A 78 5.48 7.52 -8.98
C ASP A 78 5.21 9.03 -8.94
N SER A 79 4.29 9.50 -9.80
CA SER A 79 3.90 10.92 -9.85
C SER A 79 3.23 11.37 -8.56
N MET A 80 2.37 10.52 -7.97
CA MET A 80 1.69 10.85 -6.71
C MET A 80 2.65 10.86 -5.52
N VAL A 81 3.60 9.92 -5.48
CA VAL A 81 4.65 9.92 -4.44
C VAL A 81 5.51 11.18 -4.55
N ASN A 82 5.90 11.57 -5.77
CA ASN A 82 6.65 12.81 -5.99
C ASN A 82 5.83 14.06 -5.57
N PHE A 83 4.55 14.10 -5.91
CA PHE A 83 3.65 15.17 -5.49
C PHE A 83 3.56 15.26 -3.96
N PHE A 84 3.44 14.12 -3.28
CA PHE A 84 3.45 14.05 -1.81
C PHE A 84 4.75 14.64 -1.23
N TYR A 85 5.92 14.32 -1.80
CA TYR A 85 7.19 14.87 -1.35
C TYR A 85 7.31 16.38 -1.56
N ILE A 86 6.67 16.94 -2.59
CA ILE A 86 6.66 18.38 -2.86
C ILE A 86 5.75 19.11 -1.85
N MET A 87 4.61 18.51 -1.49
CA MET A 87 3.58 19.10 -0.63
C MET A 87 3.83 18.90 0.87
N LYS A 88 5.06 18.54 1.29
CA LYS A 88 5.40 17.87 2.56
C LYS A 88 4.99 18.58 3.86
N ASP A 89 4.46 19.79 3.83
CA ASP A 89 3.93 20.51 5.00
C ASP A 89 2.51 20.04 5.42
N GLY A 90 2.30 18.72 5.58
CA GLY A 90 1.11 18.21 6.29
C GLY A 90 0.55 16.86 5.87
N LEU A 91 1.09 16.19 4.85
CA LEU A 91 0.55 14.90 4.40
C LEU A 91 1.36 13.74 4.99
N SER A 92 0.69 12.72 5.53
CA SER A 92 1.34 11.54 6.15
C SER A 92 0.83 10.21 5.60
N PHE A 93 -0.24 10.23 4.81
CA PHE A 93 -0.85 9.04 4.23
C PHE A 93 -1.48 9.37 2.88
N LEU A 94 -1.31 8.45 1.93
CA LEU A 94 -1.83 8.60 0.59
C LEU A 94 -2.49 7.30 0.17
N GLN A 95 -3.76 7.38 -0.20
CA GLN A 95 -4.50 6.26 -0.74
C GLN A 95 -4.85 6.53 -2.19
N ILE A 96 -4.65 5.52 -3.04
CA ILE A 96 -5.09 5.57 -4.42
C ILE A 96 -6.42 4.83 -4.50
N VAL A 97 -7.52 5.57 -4.65
CA VAL A 97 -8.85 5.02 -4.92
C VAL A 97 -9.19 5.32 -6.37
N PHE A 98 -9.36 4.29 -7.19
CA PHE A 98 -9.93 4.44 -8.52
C PHE A 98 -11.44 4.25 -8.44
N ASN A 99 -12.18 5.34 -8.24
CA ASN A 99 -13.61 5.38 -8.47
C ASN A 99 -13.90 6.72 -9.16
N GLY A 100 -14.04 6.71 -10.50
CA GLY A 100 -14.33 7.90 -11.31
C GLY A 100 -13.65 9.19 -10.84
N LEU A 101 -12.36 9.39 -11.16
CA LEU A 101 -11.68 10.70 -11.10
C LEU A 101 -11.51 11.39 -9.72
N LEU A 102 -11.73 10.74 -8.58
CA LEU A 102 -11.47 11.35 -7.26
C LEU A 102 -10.27 10.72 -6.54
N LEU A 103 -9.27 11.57 -6.28
CA LEU A 103 -8.08 11.28 -5.48
C LEU A 103 -8.26 11.88 -4.08
N GLU A 104 -8.30 11.04 -3.04
CA GLU A 104 -8.38 11.49 -1.65
C GLU A 104 -7.07 11.22 -0.91
N GLY A 105 -6.39 12.29 -0.46
CA GLY A 105 -5.25 12.21 0.44
C GLY A 105 -5.70 12.51 1.88
N TRP A 106 -5.28 11.69 2.85
CA TRP A 106 -5.69 11.84 4.25
C TRP A 106 -4.47 12.03 5.16
N MET A 107 -4.54 12.94 6.13
CA MET A 107 -3.48 13.14 7.14
C MET A 107 -3.69 12.16 8.31
N LEU A 108 -2.64 11.41 8.71
CA LEU A 108 -2.72 10.35 9.74
C LEU A 108 -3.24 10.79 11.11
N LYS A 109 -3.30 12.10 11.40
CA LYS A 109 -3.93 12.63 12.62
C LYS A 109 -5.44 12.35 12.72
N TYR A 110 -6.12 12.03 11.60
CA TYR A 110 -7.57 11.86 11.57
C TYR A 110 -8.06 10.41 11.39
N LEU A 111 -7.15 9.42 11.30
CA LEU A 111 -7.56 8.03 11.07
C LEU A 111 -8.31 7.39 12.25
N HIS A 112 -8.25 7.98 13.45
CA HIS A 112 -9.06 7.57 14.59
C HIS A 112 -10.55 7.95 14.48
N TYR A 113 -10.94 8.79 13.51
CA TYR A 113 -12.30 9.33 13.43
C TYR A 113 -13.22 8.61 12.43
N PHE A 114 -12.71 7.65 11.64
CA PHE A 114 -13.45 7.05 10.53
C PHE A 114 -13.56 5.52 10.54
N TYR A 115 -13.18 4.87 11.65
CA TYR A 115 -13.43 3.45 11.91
C TYR A 115 -13.90 3.25 13.35
#